data_AF-A0A674BQ22-F1
#
_entry.id   AF-A0A674BQ22-F1
#
_cell.length_a   1.000
_cell.length_b   1.000
_cell.length_c   1.000
_cell.angle_alpha   90.00
_cell.angle_beta   90.00
_cell.angle_gamma   90.00
#
_symmetry.space_group_name_H-M   'P 1'
#
loop_
_entity.id
_entity.type
_entity.pdbx_description
1 polymer ?
#
loop_
_entity_poly.entity_id
_entity_poly.type
_entity_poly.pdbx_seq_one_letter_code
_entity_poly.pdbx_strand_id
1 'polypeptide(L)'
;MKLRPKKHLKRVAAPKHWMLDKLTGVFAPRPSTGPHKLRECLPLIIFLRNRLKYALTGDEVKKICMQRFIKIDGKVRTDVTYPAGFMDVISIEKTGEHFRLIYDVKGRFTVHRITAEEAQYKLCKVKKNLIGTKGVPHLVTHDSMTQSASTSPLARSRNTSSSTQVTCAW
;
A
#
# COMPACT_ATOMS: atom_id res chain seq x y z
N MET A 1 3.59 25.13 -20.16
CA MET A 1 3.12 24.08 -19.20
C MET A 1 2.98 22.75 -19.93
N LYS A 2 3.48 21.63 -19.38
CA LYS A 2 3.36 20.32 -20.04
C LYS A 2 2.06 19.64 -19.59
N LEU A 3 1.07 19.56 -20.48
CA LEU A 3 -0.30 19.10 -20.22
C LEU A 3 -0.43 17.58 -19.93
N ARG A 4 0.60 16.78 -20.23
CA ARG A 4 0.56 15.31 -20.10
C ARG A 4 1.10 14.83 -18.75
N PRO A 5 0.44 13.85 -18.09
CA PRO A 5 0.98 13.19 -16.91
C PRO A 5 2.38 12.65 -17.14
N LYS A 6 3.31 12.94 -16.21
CA LYS A 6 4.70 12.47 -16.29
C LYS A 6 4.73 10.96 -16.09
N LYS A 7 5.26 10.21 -17.05
CA LYS A 7 5.45 8.75 -16.97
C LYS A 7 6.72 8.34 -16.23
N HIS A 8 7.71 9.22 -16.16
CA HIS A 8 9.02 8.92 -15.58
C HIS A 8 9.24 9.69 -14.28
N LEU A 9 9.96 9.07 -13.34
CA LEU A 9 10.39 9.68 -12.09
C LEU A 9 11.92 9.65 -12.01
N LYS A 10 12.55 10.82 -11.90
CA LYS A 10 13.99 10.90 -11.65
C LYS A 10 14.28 10.43 -10.23
N ARG A 11 15.37 9.67 -10.06
CA ARG A 11 15.72 9.06 -8.78
C ARG A 11 15.98 10.08 -7.68
N VAL A 12 16.62 11.19 -8.03
CA VAL A 12 16.90 12.31 -7.10
C VAL A 12 15.62 12.97 -6.57
N ALA A 13 14.52 12.88 -7.33
CA ALA A 13 13.21 13.39 -6.95
C ALA A 13 12.31 12.33 -6.30
N ALA A 14 12.82 11.10 -6.13
CA ALA A 14 12.09 10.05 -5.43
C ALA A 14 11.98 10.37 -3.93
N PRO A 15 10.91 9.91 -3.26
CA PRO A 15 10.78 10.10 -1.82
C PRO A 15 11.96 9.49 -1.04
N LYS A 16 12.49 10.25 -0.07
CA LYS A 16 13.69 9.85 0.71
C LYS A 16 13.48 8.56 1.49
N HIS A 17 12.25 8.28 1.93
CA HIS A 17 11.91 7.11 2.74
C HIS A 17 11.99 5.78 1.97
N TRP A 18 12.11 5.81 0.64
CA TRP A 18 12.36 4.62 -0.18
C TRP A 18 13.81 4.10 -0.06
N MET A 19 14.73 4.92 0.49
CA MET A 19 16.14 4.56 0.64
C MET A 19 16.78 4.05 -0.66
N LEU A 20 16.50 4.75 -1.77
CA LEU A 20 17.20 4.48 -3.01
C LEU A 20 18.59 5.13 -2.95
N ASP A 21 19.61 4.35 -3.29
CA ASP A 21 20.94 4.90 -3.54
C ASP A 21 20.89 5.87 -4.74
N LYS A 22 21.76 6.89 -4.72
CA LYS A 22 21.83 7.95 -5.73
C LYS A 22 22.62 7.55 -6.98
N LEU A 23 23.57 6.62 -6.86
CA LEU A 23 24.56 6.32 -7.90
C LEU A 23 24.16 5.17 -8.83
N THR A 24 23.34 4.23 -8.35
CA THR A 24 22.88 3.03 -9.09
C THR A 24 21.99 3.30 -10.33
N GLY A 25 21.81 4.55 -10.75
CA GLY A 25 21.23 4.91 -12.05
C GLY A 25 20.40 6.18 -12.03
N VAL A 26 19.82 6.56 -13.17
CA VAL A 26 19.17 7.88 -13.33
C VAL A 26 17.70 7.93 -12.87
N PHE A 27 16.97 6.81 -13.00
CA PHE A 27 15.52 6.76 -12.80
C PHE A 27 15.12 5.87 -11.63
N ALA A 28 14.05 6.27 -10.93
CA ALA A 28 13.38 5.45 -9.93
C ALA A 28 12.09 4.85 -10.49
N PRO A 29 11.64 3.69 -9.98
CA PRO A 29 10.35 3.14 -10.35
C PRO A 29 9.26 4.15 -10.00
N ARG A 30 8.46 4.54 -10.99
CA ARG A 30 7.32 5.41 -10.76
C ARG A 30 6.14 4.53 -10.34
N PRO A 31 5.53 4.75 -9.15
CA PRO A 31 4.37 4.00 -8.75
C PRO A 31 3.21 4.23 -9.71
N SER A 32 2.46 3.17 -9.98
CA SER A 32 1.18 3.24 -10.70
C SER A 32 0.18 4.10 -9.92
N THR A 33 -0.82 4.66 -10.60
CA THR A 33 -1.96 5.28 -9.91
C THR A 33 -2.75 4.19 -9.20
N GLY A 34 -2.77 4.23 -7.88
CA GLY A 34 -3.41 3.21 -7.05
C GLY A 34 -3.89 3.81 -5.73
N PRO A 35 -4.08 2.97 -4.69
CA PRO A 35 -4.75 3.38 -3.46
C PRO A 35 -4.05 4.50 -2.69
N HIS A 36 -2.72 4.51 -2.75
CA HIS A 36 -1.88 5.41 -1.97
C HIS A 36 -1.26 6.51 -2.82
N LYS A 37 -1.06 7.69 -2.22
CA LYS A 37 -0.37 8.81 -2.87
C LYS A 37 1.11 8.47 -3.08
N LEU A 38 1.73 9.07 -4.09
CA LEU A 38 3.14 8.82 -4.45
C LEU A 38 4.13 9.03 -3.30
N ARG A 39 3.89 9.99 -2.41
CA ARG A 39 4.76 10.26 -1.25
C ARG A 39 4.43 9.40 -0.02
N GLU A 40 3.28 8.74 -0.01
CA GLU A 40 2.77 7.94 1.11
C GLU A 40 2.75 6.44 0.75
N CYS A 41 3.46 6.04 -0.31
CA CYS A 41 3.53 4.65 -0.76
C CYS A 41 4.98 4.15 -0.87
N LEU A 42 5.11 2.84 -1.04
CA LEU A 42 6.32 2.08 -1.34
C LEU A 42 5.97 1.11 -2.49
N PRO A 43 6.57 1.28 -3.68
CA PRO A 43 6.39 0.35 -4.80
C PRO A 43 6.81 -1.08 -4.46
N LEU A 44 6.06 -2.07 -4.97
CA LEU A 44 6.36 -3.50 -4.80
C LEU A 44 7.79 -3.89 -5.22
N ILE A 45 8.31 -3.31 -6.30
CA ILE A 45 9.70 -3.54 -6.72
C ILE A 45 10.74 -3.13 -5.67
N ILE A 46 10.51 -2.05 -4.93
CA ILE A 46 11.42 -1.60 -3.87
C ILE A 46 11.28 -2.52 -2.66
N PHE A 47 10.06 -2.98 -2.37
CA PHE A 47 9.79 -3.94 -1.30
C PHE A 47 10.54 -5.26 -1.50
N LEU A 48 10.38 -5.90 -2.67
CA LEU A 48 11.03 -7.20 -2.95
C LEU A 48 12.56 -7.08 -3.07
N ARG A 49 13.06 -6.03 -3.73
CA ARG A 49 14.49 -5.87 -4.02
C ARG A 49 15.28 -5.28 -2.86
N ASN A 50 14.84 -4.14 -2.31
CA ASN A 50 15.64 -3.37 -1.36
C ASN A 50 15.33 -3.74 0.09
N ARG A 51 14.09 -4.13 0.42
CA ARG A 51 13.70 -4.47 1.80
C ARG A 51 13.91 -5.95 2.10
N LEU A 52 13.30 -6.84 1.32
CA LEU A 52 13.39 -8.29 1.55
C LEU A 52 14.61 -8.94 0.89
N LYS A 53 15.16 -8.33 -0.18
CA LYS A 53 16.28 -8.87 -0.97
C LYS A 53 16.00 -10.26 -1.58
N TYR A 54 14.74 -10.53 -1.93
CA TYR A 54 14.35 -11.77 -2.65
C TYR A 54 14.69 -11.73 -4.14
N ALA A 55 14.97 -10.55 -4.67
CA ALA A 55 15.41 -10.33 -6.03
C ALA A 55 16.54 -9.30 -6.04
N LEU A 56 17.50 -9.46 -6.95
CA LEU A 56 18.60 -8.52 -7.19
C LEU A 56 18.23 -7.54 -8.31
N THR A 57 17.56 -8.04 -9.35
CA THR A 57 17.22 -7.29 -10.57
C THR A 57 15.72 -7.01 -10.68
N GLY A 58 15.35 -6.01 -11.50
CA GLY A 58 13.94 -5.69 -11.77
C GLY A 58 13.20 -6.78 -12.55
N ASP A 59 13.92 -7.54 -13.38
CA ASP A 59 13.35 -8.62 -14.19
C ASP A 59 12.98 -9.83 -13.33
N GLU A 60 13.77 -10.15 -12.30
CA GLU A 60 13.42 -11.16 -11.30
C GLU A 60 12.14 -10.78 -10.55
N VAL A 61 12.04 -9.53 -10.08
CA VAL A 61 10.81 -9.02 -9.43
C VAL A 61 9.60 -9.21 -10.36
N LYS A 62 9.76 -8.87 -11.65
CA LYS A 62 8.69 -9.05 -12.65
C LYS A 62 8.28 -10.51 -12.78
N LYS A 63 9.23 -11.45 -12.83
CA LYS A 63 8.96 -12.89 -12.85
C LYS A 63 8.18 -13.34 -11.61
N ILE A 64 8.59 -12.89 -10.41
CA ILE A 64 7.90 -13.21 -9.15
C ILE A 64 6.45 -12.69 -9.17
N CYS A 65 6.24 -11.44 -9.59
CA CYS A 65 4.89 -10.87 -9.67
C CYS A 65 4.02 -11.59 -10.72
N MET A 66 4.60 -12.01 -11.86
CA MET A 66 3.88 -12.75 -12.91
C MET A 66 3.45 -14.16 -12.46
N GLN A 67 4.18 -14.77 -11.53
CA GLN A 67 3.83 -16.05 -10.92
C GLN A 67 2.66 -15.97 -9.93
N ARG A 68 2.15 -14.77 -9.64
CA ARG A 68 0.95 -14.54 -8.81
C ARG A 68 1.06 -14.97 -7.34
N PHE A 69 2.27 -15.18 -6.84
CA PHE A 69 2.52 -15.54 -5.42
C PHE A 69 2.35 -14.40 -4.42
N ILE A 70 2.31 -13.15 -4.92
CA ILE A 70 2.20 -11.96 -4.08
C ILE A 70 0.75 -11.51 -4.01
N LYS A 71 0.23 -11.51 -2.79
CA LYS A 71 -1.07 -10.95 -2.45
C LYS A 71 -0.87 -9.68 -1.64
N ILE A 72 -1.51 -8.60 -2.06
CA ILE A 72 -1.67 -7.43 -1.21
C ILE A 72 -3.12 -7.43 -0.80
N ASP A 73 -3.37 -7.35 0.51
CA ASP A 73 -4.73 -7.16 1.00
C ASP A 73 -5.65 -8.30 0.51
N GLY A 74 -5.16 -9.55 0.60
CA GLY A 74 -5.84 -10.76 0.11
C GLY A 74 -5.93 -10.88 -1.44
N LYS A 75 -5.66 -9.81 -2.19
CA LYS A 75 -5.81 -9.76 -3.65
C LYS A 75 -4.47 -9.98 -4.33
N VAL A 76 -4.46 -10.90 -5.31
CA VAL A 76 -3.27 -11.15 -6.15
C VAL A 76 -2.96 -9.90 -6.97
N ARG A 77 -1.72 -9.41 -6.87
CA ARG A 77 -1.25 -8.25 -7.65
C ARG A 77 -0.04 -8.64 -8.49
N THR A 78 -0.16 -8.43 -9.80
CA THR A 78 0.90 -8.69 -10.79
C THR A 78 1.69 -7.42 -11.16
N ASP A 79 1.19 -6.24 -10.78
CA ASP A 79 1.84 -4.97 -11.09
C ASP A 79 3.08 -4.75 -10.21
N VAL A 80 4.23 -4.66 -10.86
CA VAL A 80 5.55 -4.46 -10.23
C VAL A 80 5.68 -3.09 -9.56
N THR A 81 4.96 -2.08 -10.07
CA THR A 81 4.95 -0.71 -9.55
C THR A 81 3.72 -0.38 -8.73
N TYR A 82 3.02 -1.41 -8.23
CA TYR A 82 1.87 -1.21 -7.36
C TYR A 82 2.26 -0.41 -6.11
N PRO A 83 1.53 0.68 -5.78
CA PRO A 83 1.81 1.49 -4.60
C PRO A 83 1.21 0.83 -3.35
N ALA A 84 2.00 0.03 -2.64
CA ALA A 84 1.64 -0.42 -1.30
C ALA A 84 1.91 0.70 -0.29
N GLY A 85 1.09 0.87 0.74
CA GLY A 85 1.20 1.99 1.67
C GLY A 85 1.09 1.58 3.11
N PHE A 86 0.82 2.57 3.97
CA PHE A 86 0.71 2.37 5.41
C PHE A 86 -0.43 1.38 5.74
N MET A 87 -0.18 0.45 6.66
CA MET A 87 -1.11 -0.60 7.11
C MET A 87 -1.50 -1.66 6.09
N ASP A 88 -1.00 -1.60 4.85
CA ASP A 88 -1.22 -2.67 3.88
C ASP A 88 -0.54 -3.97 4.33
N VAL A 89 -1.23 -5.09 4.09
CA VAL A 89 -0.74 -6.43 4.38
C VAL A 89 -0.28 -7.07 3.08
N ILE A 90 1.00 -7.44 3.03
CA ILE A 90 1.62 -8.14 1.91
C ILE A 90 1.85 -9.59 2.34
N SER A 91 1.24 -10.52 1.63
CA SER A 91 1.34 -11.95 1.89
C SER A 91 2.06 -12.64 0.72
N ILE A 92 2.99 -13.53 1.05
CA ILE A 92 3.71 -14.35 0.08
C ILE A 92 3.30 -15.80 0.31
N GLU A 93 2.52 -16.35 -0.61
CA GLU A 93 1.92 -17.69 -0.45
C GLU A 93 2.98 -18.79 -0.41
N LYS A 94 4.04 -18.63 -1.20
CA LYS A 94 5.08 -19.65 -1.33
C LYS A 94 5.89 -19.85 -0.03
N THR A 95 6.10 -18.78 0.74
CA THR A 95 6.85 -18.84 2.01
C THR A 95 5.93 -18.87 3.23
N GLY A 96 4.62 -18.63 3.05
CA GLY A 96 3.67 -18.49 4.16
C GLY A 96 3.94 -17.27 5.04
N GLU A 97 4.71 -16.30 4.55
CA GLU A 97 5.07 -15.11 5.31
C GLU A 97 4.12 -13.95 5.03
N HIS A 98 3.73 -13.26 6.10
CA HIS A 98 2.88 -12.08 6.05
C HIS A 98 3.63 -10.87 6.61
N PHE A 99 3.47 -9.74 5.94
CA PHE A 99 4.16 -8.50 6.26
C PHE A 99 3.16 -7.36 6.34
N ARG A 100 3.33 -6.48 7.33
CA ARG A 100 2.62 -5.22 7.46
C ARG A 100 3.56 -4.05 7.25
N LEU A 101 3.14 -3.07 6.48
CA LEU A 101 3.90 -1.84 6.27
C LEU A 101 3.59 -0.81 7.36
N ILE A 102 4.61 -0.48 8.16
CA ILE A 102 4.51 0.46 9.29
C ILE A 102 5.59 1.55 9.13
N TYR A 103 5.38 2.71 9.75
CA TYR A 103 6.41 3.73 9.86
C TYR A 103 7.31 3.50 11.08
N ASP A 104 8.61 3.60 10.84
CA ASP A 104 9.64 3.75 11.87
C ASP A 104 9.55 5.12 12.56
N VAL A 105 10.21 5.28 13.72
CA VAL A 105 10.35 6.55 14.45
C VAL A 105 10.95 7.64 13.56
N LYS A 106 11.78 7.26 12.59
CA LYS A 106 12.39 8.16 11.60
C LYS A 106 11.47 8.50 10.41
N GLY A 107 10.22 8.06 10.40
CA GLY A 107 9.25 8.28 9.32
C GLY A 107 9.52 7.48 8.05
N ARG A 108 10.10 6.28 8.18
CA ARG A 108 10.52 5.42 7.05
C ARG A 108 9.65 4.17 7.03
N PHE A 109 9.36 3.62 5.86
CA PHE A 109 8.64 2.34 5.80
C PHE A 109 9.53 1.20 6.28
N THR A 110 9.07 0.52 7.32
CA THR A 110 9.62 -0.73 7.84
C THR A 110 8.65 -1.86 7.54
N VAL A 111 9.25 -3.01 7.22
CA VAL A 111 8.52 -4.24 6.94
C VAL A 111 8.43 -5.00 8.25
N HIS A 112 7.23 -5.04 8.85
CA HIS A 112 6.97 -5.76 10.08
C HIS A 112 6.42 -7.15 9.76
N ARG A 113 7.03 -8.22 10.27
CA ARG A 113 6.51 -9.58 10.12
C ARG A 113 5.30 -9.76 11.03
N ILE A 114 4.22 -10.32 10.52
CA ILE A 114 2.99 -10.57 11.29
C ILE A 114 2.58 -12.04 11.18
N THR A 115 1.71 -12.48 12.07
CA THR A 115 1.11 -13.82 12.03
C THR A 115 -0.02 -13.88 10.99
N ALA A 116 -0.42 -15.10 10.61
CA ALA A 116 -1.52 -15.30 9.65
C ALA A 116 -2.87 -14.79 10.18
N GLU A 117 -3.10 -14.85 11.48
CA GLU A 117 -4.32 -14.33 12.13
C GLU A 117 -4.38 -12.80 12.01
N GLU A 118 -3.28 -12.11 12.31
CA GLU A 118 -3.19 -10.66 12.16
C GLU A 118 -3.28 -10.20 10.70
N ALA A 119 -2.90 -11.06 9.76
CA ALA A 119 -2.94 -10.76 8.33
C ALA A 119 -4.36 -10.70 7.76
N GLN A 120 -5.35 -11.27 8.46
CA GLN A 120 -6.75 -11.29 8.01
C GLN A 120 -7.40 -9.91 8.07
N TYR A 121 -6.87 -9.00 8.90
CA TYR A 121 -7.43 -7.67 9.06
C TYR A 121 -6.36 -6.57 8.95
N LYS A 122 -6.82 -5.36 8.62
CA LYS A 122 -6.03 -4.15 8.73
C LYS A 122 -6.86 -2.99 9.27
N LEU A 123 -6.18 -2.00 9.85
CA LEU A 123 -6.82 -0.80 10.36
C LEU A 123 -6.79 0.29 9.31
N CYS A 124 -7.96 0.85 9.02
CA CYS A 124 -8.12 1.94 8.07
C CYS A 124 -8.67 3.17 8.77
N LYS A 125 -8.00 4.31 8.60
CA LYS A 125 -8.54 5.60 9.03
C LYS A 125 -9.65 6.04 8.08
N VAL A 126 -10.81 6.38 8.62
CA VAL A 126 -11.91 7.00 7.85
C VAL A 126 -11.56 8.46 7.55
N LYS A 127 -11.62 8.84 6.27
CA LYS A 127 -11.40 10.22 5.81
C LYS A 127 -12.72 10.98 5.65
N LYS A 128 -13.74 10.33 5.08
CA LYS A 128 -15.03 10.96 4.79
C LYS A 128 -16.14 9.93 4.98
N ASN A 129 -17.29 10.40 5.43
CA ASN A 129 -18.53 9.65 5.41
C ASN A 129 -19.43 10.27 4.33
N LEU A 130 -19.90 9.46 3.39
CA LEU A 130 -20.75 9.87 2.28
C LEU A 130 -22.04 9.07 2.36
N ILE A 131 -23.18 9.73 2.14
CA ILE A 131 -24.45 9.02 2.02
C ILE A 131 -24.67 8.74 0.53
N GLY A 132 -24.70 7.46 0.16
CA GLY A 132 -24.92 7.02 -1.21
C GLY A 132 -26.39 7.04 -1.61
N THR A 133 -26.64 6.63 -2.84
CA THR A 133 -27.99 6.43 -3.35
C THR A 133 -28.75 5.45 -2.46
N LYS A 134 -30.03 5.74 -2.16
CA LYS A 134 -30.88 4.99 -1.22
C LYS A 134 -30.52 5.17 0.27
N GLY A 135 -29.79 6.21 0.64
CA GLY A 135 -29.54 6.55 2.05
C GLY A 135 -28.52 5.66 2.76
N VAL A 136 -27.81 4.81 2.02
CA VAL A 136 -26.80 3.90 2.58
C VAL A 136 -25.51 4.69 2.89
N PRO A 137 -24.99 4.69 4.13
CA PRO A 137 -23.74 5.37 4.43
C PRO A 137 -22.54 4.58 3.89
N HIS A 138 -21.61 5.31 3.27
CA HIS A 138 -20.35 4.82 2.73
C HIS A 138 -19.18 5.56 3.37
N LEU A 139 -18.27 4.79 3.95
CA LEU A 139 -17.06 5.27 4.58
C LEU A 139 -15.92 5.22 3.57
N VAL A 140 -15.33 6.38 3.29
CA VAL A 140 -14.14 6.49 2.46
C VAL A 140 -12.92 6.46 3.36
N THR A 141 -12.08 5.46 3.17
CA THR A 141 -10.87 5.25 3.98
C THR A 141 -9.66 5.97 3.39
N HIS A 142 -8.56 5.98 4.15
CA HIS A 142 -7.32 6.61 3.71
C HIS A 142 -6.68 5.99 2.46
N ASP A 143 -6.91 4.68 2.24
CA ASP A 143 -6.39 3.88 1.14
C ASP A 143 -7.29 3.96 -0.10
N SER A 144 -8.18 4.96 -0.14
CA SER A 144 -9.19 5.15 -1.18
C SER A 144 -10.14 3.95 -1.40
N MET A 145 -10.22 3.05 -0.43
CA MET A 145 -11.23 2.01 -0.37
C MET A 145 -12.52 2.56 0.25
N THR A 146 -13.66 2.20 -0.34
CA THR A 146 -14.98 2.56 0.16
C THR A 146 -15.64 1.34 0.80
N GLN A 147 -16.12 1.47 2.03
CA GLN A 147 -16.87 0.43 2.73
C GLN A 147 -18.29 0.92 3.03
N SER A 148 -19.30 0.05 2.84
CA SER A 148 -20.67 0.31 3.28
C SER A 148 -20.79 0.13 4.78
N ALA A 149 -21.40 1.11 5.46
CA ALA A 149 -21.56 1.10 6.91
C ALA A 149 -22.50 -0.01 7.42
N SER A 150 -23.39 -0.56 6.57
CA SER A 150 -24.22 -1.73 6.91
C SER A 150 -23.40 -2.97 7.27
N THR A 151 -22.15 -3.05 6.80
CA THR A 151 -21.24 -4.17 7.02
C THR A 151 -20.37 -3.98 8.27
N SER A 152 -20.46 -2.84 8.96
CA SER A 152 -19.57 -2.51 10.10
C SER A 152 -20.34 -1.88 11.26
N PRO A 153 -20.69 -2.64 12.32
CA PRO A 153 -21.55 -2.19 13.42
C PRO A 153 -21.01 -0.99 14.22
N LEU A 154 -19.70 -0.76 14.23
CA LEU A 154 -19.04 0.25 15.09
C LEU A 154 -18.81 1.62 14.42
N ALA A 155 -19.14 1.81 13.15
CA ALA A 155 -18.76 3.02 12.43
C ALA A 155 -19.78 4.16 12.56
N ARG A 156 -20.10 4.58 13.78
CA ARG A 156 -20.88 5.80 14.03
C ARG A 156 -19.91 6.96 14.28
N SER A 157 -19.58 7.72 13.23
CA SER A 157 -18.72 8.91 13.35
C SER A 157 -19.42 9.98 14.19
N ARG A 158 -19.06 10.08 15.47
CA ARG A 158 -19.19 11.33 16.23
C ARG A 158 -17.79 11.89 16.42
N ASN A 159 -17.61 13.12 15.92
CA ASN A 159 -16.47 14.02 16.09
C ASN A 159 -15.29 13.84 15.10
N THR A 160 -15.06 14.90 14.33
CA THR A 160 -14.06 15.09 13.29
C THR A 160 -12.61 15.23 13.81
N SER A 161 -12.34 14.85 15.06
CA SER A 161 -11.03 14.98 15.72
C SER A 161 -10.48 13.67 16.30
N SER A 162 -11.27 12.60 16.41
CA SER A 162 -10.80 11.29 16.84
C SER A 162 -10.53 10.38 15.65
N SER A 163 -9.36 9.75 15.59
CA SER A 163 -8.96 8.77 14.59
C SER A 163 -9.84 7.52 14.65
N THR A 164 -11.05 7.56 14.09
CA THR A 164 -11.90 6.37 13.93
C THR A 164 -11.20 5.42 12.97
N GLN A 165 -10.72 4.31 13.52
CA GLN A 165 -10.14 3.21 12.77
C GLN A 165 -11.24 2.17 12.53
N VAL A 166 -11.38 1.73 11.28
CA VAL A 166 -12.27 0.64 10.90
C VAL A 166 -11.41 -0.57 10.56
N THR A 167 -11.76 -1.73 11.11
CA THR A 167 -11.17 -3.00 10.75
C THR A 167 -11.67 -3.40 9.36
N CYS A 168 -10.75 -3.49 8.41
CA CYS A 168 -11.02 -4.02 7.08
C CYS A 168 -10.55 -5.46 7.06
N ALA A 169 -11.48 -6.39 6.90
CA ALA A 169 -11.20 -7.80 6.62
C ALA A 169 -11.44 -8.08 5.12
N TRP A 170 -10.77 -9.11 4.61
CA TRP A 170 -10.83 -9.53 3.20
C TRP A 170 -11.79 -10.68 2.98
#